data_AF-A0A945MUL6-F1
#
_entry.id   AF-A0A945MUL6-F1
#
_cell.length_a   1.000
_cell.length_b   1.000
_cell.length_c   1.000
_cell.angle_alpha   90.00
_cell.angle_beta   90.00
_cell.angle_gamma   90.00
#
_symmetry.space_group_name_H-M   'P 1'
#
loop_
_entity.id
_entity.type
_entity.pdbx_description
1 polymer ?
#
loop_
_entity_poly.entity_id
_entity_poly.type
_entity_poly.pdbx_seq_one_letter_code
_entity_poly.pdbx_strand_id
1 'polypeptide(L)'
;MPHRNNHLPEHVGSLVETLRPLAAKAEQEGVVLAMETHAVSIMDPPEKCREIVEAVGSDNLRLILDVVNHFQCLQQVYHSSDLVNHIFDETGTISPVAHIKDLKVSNGLVLHIDQEVPGEGELDLALVLKRFNDLFPHGYGLIEHLGLEQIPLAVANVRRIAAEIGVKIDEY
;
A
#
# COMPACT_ATOMS: atom_id res chain seq x y z
N MET A 1 -13.46 -5.53 4.98
CA MET A 1 -14.37 -4.91 5.97
C MET A 1 -13.92 -5.30 7.36
N PRO A 2 -14.00 -4.38 8.35
CA PRO A 2 -13.61 -4.66 9.73
C PRO A 2 -14.43 -5.80 10.32
N HIS A 3 -13.75 -6.78 10.91
CA HIS A 3 -14.40 -7.87 11.63
C HIS A 3 -13.52 -8.35 12.79
N ARG A 4 -14.14 -8.65 13.94
CA ARG A 4 -13.44 -9.02 15.19
C ARG A 4 -12.51 -10.22 15.02
N ASN A 5 -12.84 -11.09 14.08
CA ASN A 5 -12.11 -12.35 13.89
C ASN A 5 -11.02 -12.27 12.83
N ASN A 6 -10.77 -11.12 12.19
CA ASN A 6 -9.81 -11.03 11.07
C ASN A 6 -8.39 -11.52 11.43
N HIS A 7 -8.03 -11.50 12.70
CA HIS A 7 -6.68 -11.84 13.16
C HIS A 7 -6.62 -13.22 13.85
N LEU A 8 -7.70 -14.01 13.84
CA LEU A 8 -7.63 -15.38 14.37
C LEU A 8 -6.88 -16.31 13.39
N PRO A 9 -6.01 -17.21 13.87
CA PRO A 9 -5.18 -18.08 13.02
C PRO A 9 -5.97 -18.90 11.99
N GLU A 10 -7.17 -19.38 12.34
CA GLU A 10 -8.02 -20.16 11.45
C GLU A 10 -8.47 -19.38 10.21
N HIS A 11 -8.63 -18.07 10.33
CA HIS A 11 -9.03 -17.21 9.21
C HIS A 11 -7.86 -16.87 8.30
N VAL A 12 -6.65 -16.75 8.86
CA VAL A 12 -5.42 -16.66 8.07
C VAL A 12 -5.22 -17.93 7.25
N GLY A 13 -5.34 -19.11 7.87
CA GLY A 13 -5.27 -20.39 7.16
C GLY A 13 -6.33 -20.52 6.07
N SER A 14 -7.57 -20.12 6.35
CA SER A 14 -8.66 -20.13 5.36
C SER A 14 -8.36 -19.22 4.16
N LEU A 15 -7.74 -18.05 4.39
CA LEU A 15 -7.34 -17.15 3.31
C LEU A 15 -6.24 -17.77 2.46
N VAL A 16 -5.20 -18.36 3.06
CA VAL A 16 -4.12 -19.05 2.33
C VAL A 16 -4.68 -20.17 1.45
N GLU A 17 -5.54 -21.03 1.99
CA GLU A 17 -6.16 -22.11 1.20
C GLU A 17 -7.04 -21.57 0.07
N THR A 18 -7.68 -20.42 0.26
CA THR A 18 -8.48 -19.76 -0.79
C THR A 18 -7.60 -19.15 -1.88
N LEU A 19 -6.44 -18.59 -1.52
CA LEU A 19 -5.53 -17.93 -2.46
C LEU A 19 -4.74 -18.92 -3.31
N ARG A 20 -4.39 -20.11 -2.79
CA ARG A 20 -3.63 -21.13 -3.54
C ARG A 20 -4.18 -21.47 -4.93
N PRO A 21 -5.46 -21.86 -5.09
CA PRO A 21 -5.99 -22.16 -6.41
C PRO A 21 -6.06 -20.93 -7.32
N LEU A 22 -6.25 -19.72 -6.77
CA LEU A 22 -6.25 -18.48 -7.54
C LEU A 22 -4.86 -18.14 -8.06
N ALA A 23 -3.84 -18.27 -7.21
CA ALA A 23 -2.45 -18.05 -7.57
C ALA A 23 -1.96 -19.08 -8.60
N ALA A 24 -2.32 -20.35 -8.43
CA ALA A 24 -2.04 -21.39 -9.43
C ALA A 24 -2.70 -21.08 -10.79
N LYS A 25 -3.91 -20.52 -10.79
CA LYS A 25 -4.56 -20.07 -12.02
C LYS A 25 -3.86 -18.86 -12.62
N ALA A 26 -3.46 -17.88 -11.81
CA ALA A 26 -2.71 -16.72 -12.27
C ALA A 26 -1.38 -17.12 -12.92
N GLU A 27 -0.68 -18.10 -12.35
CA GLU A 27 0.54 -18.70 -12.91
C GLU A 27 0.28 -19.36 -14.27
N GLN A 28 -0.78 -20.17 -14.40
CA GLN A 28 -1.15 -20.79 -15.68
C GLN A 28 -1.45 -19.76 -16.78
N GLU A 29 -2.07 -18.64 -16.43
CA GLU A 29 -2.40 -17.57 -17.37
C GLU A 29 -1.25 -16.58 -17.59
N GLY A 30 -0.13 -16.73 -16.86
CA GLY A 30 1.01 -15.81 -16.94
C GLY A 30 0.70 -14.39 -16.46
N VAL A 31 -0.26 -14.22 -15.55
CA VAL A 31 -0.65 -12.92 -14.99
C VAL A 31 -0.30 -12.80 -13.52
N VAL A 32 -0.12 -11.58 -13.02
CA VAL A 32 0.05 -11.31 -11.60
C VAL A 32 -1.31 -11.04 -10.97
N LEU A 33 -1.63 -11.79 -9.92
CA LEU A 33 -2.71 -11.48 -8.99
C LEU A 33 -2.14 -10.58 -7.89
N ALA A 34 -2.46 -9.28 -7.94
CA ALA A 34 -2.06 -8.31 -6.93
C ALA A 34 -3.18 -8.13 -5.90
N MET A 35 -2.89 -8.40 -4.63
CA MET A 35 -3.85 -8.29 -3.54
C MET A 35 -3.62 -7.00 -2.75
N GLU A 36 -4.67 -6.20 -2.57
CA GLU A 36 -4.62 -5.00 -1.73
C GLU A 36 -4.69 -5.39 -0.24
N THR A 37 -3.92 -4.68 0.59
CA THR A 37 -3.83 -4.90 2.04
C THR A 37 -4.42 -3.73 2.82
N HIS A 38 -4.94 -3.98 4.02
CA HIS A 38 -5.50 -2.93 4.87
C HIS A 38 -5.56 -3.33 6.34
N ALA A 39 -5.24 -2.38 7.22
CA ALA A 39 -5.32 -2.44 8.68
C ALA A 39 -6.62 -3.05 9.25
N VAL A 40 -7.75 -2.89 8.55
CA VAL A 40 -9.05 -3.42 9.01
C VAL A 40 -9.38 -4.80 8.44
N SER A 41 -8.44 -5.45 7.76
CA SER A 41 -8.62 -6.73 7.08
C SER A 41 -7.77 -7.84 7.72
N ILE A 42 -7.87 -9.06 7.16
CA ILE A 42 -6.95 -10.15 7.53
C ILE A 42 -5.51 -9.78 7.13
N MET A 43 -5.30 -8.88 6.16
CA MET A 43 -3.98 -8.44 5.68
C MET A 43 -3.42 -7.26 6.50
N ASP A 44 -3.16 -7.51 7.77
CA ASP A 44 -2.54 -6.57 8.74
C ASP A 44 -1.99 -7.34 9.95
N PRO A 45 -0.76 -7.08 10.43
CA PRO A 45 0.19 -6.04 9.99
C PRO A 45 1.03 -6.44 8.75
N PRO A 46 1.94 -5.57 8.23
CA PRO A 46 2.75 -5.84 7.04
C PRO A 46 3.50 -7.18 7.04
N GLU A 47 4.10 -7.57 8.17
CA GLU A 47 4.81 -8.85 8.31
C GLU A 47 3.88 -10.04 8.08
N LYS A 48 2.63 -9.96 8.52
CA LYS A 48 1.62 -11.00 8.29
C LYS A 48 1.20 -11.04 6.82
N CYS A 49 1.22 -9.90 6.13
CA CYS A 49 0.95 -9.85 4.70
C CYS A 49 2.02 -10.61 3.91
N ARG A 50 3.30 -10.40 4.27
CA ARG A 50 4.43 -11.17 3.73
C ARG A 50 4.26 -12.67 3.99
N GLU A 51 4.01 -13.05 5.25
CA GLU A 51 3.83 -14.45 5.65
C GLU A 51 2.70 -15.16 4.90
N ILE A 52 1.58 -14.46 4.62
CA ILE A 52 0.46 -15.01 3.85
C ILE A 52 0.88 -15.29 2.40
N VAL A 53 1.60 -14.36 1.76
CA VAL A 53 2.10 -14.55 0.38
C VAL A 53 3.11 -15.70 0.32
N GLU A 54 4.02 -15.77 1.30
CA GLU A 54 4.99 -16.87 1.44
C GLU A 54 4.29 -18.23 1.63
N ALA A 55 3.23 -18.28 2.45
CA ALA A 55 2.48 -19.50 2.71
C ALA A 55 1.64 -19.99 1.51
N VAL A 56 1.26 -19.08 0.61
CA VAL A 56 0.67 -19.44 -0.69
C VAL A 56 1.73 -20.00 -1.63
N GLY A 57 2.94 -19.43 -1.62
CA GLY A 57 4.13 -19.97 -2.29
C GLY A 57 4.11 -19.86 -3.82
N SER A 58 3.50 -18.81 -4.36
CA SER A 58 3.43 -18.56 -5.81
C SER A 58 4.04 -17.21 -6.19
N ASP A 59 4.84 -17.20 -7.25
CA ASP A 59 5.41 -15.97 -7.81
C ASP A 59 4.39 -15.07 -8.51
N ASN A 60 3.20 -15.59 -8.80
CA ASN A 60 2.13 -14.85 -9.42
C ASN A 60 1.16 -14.22 -8.41
N LEU A 61 1.32 -14.51 -7.11
CA LEU A 61 0.64 -13.74 -6.06
C LEU A 61 1.58 -12.64 -5.55
N ARG A 62 1.13 -11.40 -5.67
CA ARG A 62 1.84 -10.20 -5.22
C ARG A 62 0.90 -9.31 -4.42
N LEU A 63 1.43 -8.27 -3.80
CA LEU A 63 0.65 -7.28 -3.08
C LEU A 63 0.56 -5.98 -3.88
N ILE A 64 -0.43 -5.15 -3.56
CA ILE A 64 -0.42 -3.74 -3.91
C ILE A 64 0.17 -2.99 -2.73
N LEU A 65 1.23 -2.20 -2.98
CA LEU A 65 1.82 -1.37 -1.95
C LEU A 65 0.90 -0.18 -1.68
N ASP A 66 0.21 -0.22 -0.54
CA ASP A 66 -0.61 0.90 -0.06
C ASP A 66 -0.22 1.24 1.37
N VAL A 67 0.62 2.25 1.53
CA VAL A 67 1.14 2.64 2.84
C VAL A 67 0.03 3.22 3.73
N VAL A 68 -0.87 4.01 3.14
CA VAL A 68 -1.95 4.70 3.87
C VAL A 68 -2.88 3.69 4.55
N ASN A 69 -3.14 2.55 3.91
CA ASN A 69 -3.99 1.50 4.44
C ASN A 69 -3.47 0.83 5.74
N HIS A 70 -2.23 1.09 6.18
CA HIS A 70 -1.61 0.49 7.38
C HIS A 70 -1.51 1.43 8.58
N PHE A 71 -1.95 2.69 8.48
CA PHE A 71 -1.97 3.60 9.63
C PHE A 71 -3.13 3.26 10.57
N GLN A 72 -2.83 3.15 11.86
CA GLN A 72 -3.75 2.74 12.92
C GLN A 72 -3.84 3.74 14.08
N CYS A 73 -2.82 4.59 14.26
CA CYS A 73 -2.80 5.56 15.34
C CYS A 73 -2.09 6.88 14.98
N LEU A 74 -2.36 7.92 15.77
CA LEU A 74 -1.80 9.26 15.62
C LEU A 74 -0.26 9.27 15.59
N GLN A 75 0.36 8.39 16.37
CA GLN A 75 1.81 8.34 16.51
C GLN A 75 2.45 7.82 15.23
N GLN A 76 1.80 6.88 14.53
CA GLN A 76 2.25 6.45 13.21
C GLN A 76 2.16 7.59 12.20
N VAL A 77 1.09 8.40 12.25
CA VAL A 77 0.93 9.56 11.35
C VAL A 77 2.07 10.56 11.51
N TYR A 78 2.35 10.99 12.74
CA TYR A 78 3.41 11.99 13.01
C TYR A 78 4.84 11.43 12.95
N HIS A 79 4.98 10.12 12.86
CA HIS A 79 6.25 9.42 12.63
C HIS A 79 6.15 8.56 11.36
N SER A 80 5.52 9.09 10.31
CA SER A 80 5.17 8.33 9.11
C SER A 80 6.38 7.68 8.44
N SER A 81 7.56 8.31 8.46
CA SER A 81 8.79 7.74 7.90
C SER A 81 9.18 6.38 8.51
N ASP A 82 8.97 6.18 9.82
CA ASP A 82 9.30 4.91 10.48
C ASP A 82 8.38 3.78 10.02
N LEU A 83 7.07 4.06 9.94
CA LEU A 83 6.08 3.11 9.44
C LEU A 83 6.28 2.82 7.94
N VAL A 84 6.58 3.85 7.14
CA VAL A 84 6.91 3.69 5.71
C VAL A 84 8.09 2.73 5.56
N ASN A 85 9.20 2.95 6.27
CA ASN A 85 10.35 2.05 6.20
C ASN A 85 9.99 0.61 6.58
N HIS A 86 9.25 0.41 7.68
CA HIS A 86 8.78 -0.91 8.10
C HIS A 86 7.95 -1.61 7.01
N ILE A 87 6.96 -0.93 6.45
CA ILE A 87 6.09 -1.50 5.39
C ILE A 87 6.92 -1.93 4.18
N PHE A 88 7.86 -1.09 3.73
CA PHE A 88 8.69 -1.42 2.59
C PHE A 88 9.69 -2.55 2.89
N ASP A 89 10.23 -2.62 4.11
CA ASP A 89 11.13 -3.71 4.54
C ASP A 89 10.39 -5.06 4.54
N GLU A 90 9.12 -5.06 4.96
CA GLU A 90 8.29 -6.26 5.03
C GLU A 90 7.70 -6.70 3.68
N THR A 91 7.20 -5.75 2.89
CA THR A 91 6.35 -6.06 1.72
C THR A 91 6.79 -5.42 0.41
N GLY A 92 7.79 -4.53 0.44
CA GLY A 92 8.19 -3.74 -0.73
C GLY A 92 8.58 -4.60 -1.93
N THR A 93 9.42 -5.62 -1.73
CA THR A 93 9.92 -6.49 -2.82
C THR A 93 8.85 -7.37 -3.47
N ILE A 94 7.71 -7.59 -2.79
CA ILE A 94 6.57 -8.39 -3.27
C ILE A 94 5.40 -7.53 -3.74
N SER A 95 5.60 -6.20 -3.86
CA SER A 95 4.56 -5.24 -4.21
C SER A 95 4.91 -4.42 -5.47
N PRO A 96 4.73 -4.98 -6.68
CA PRO A 96 5.21 -4.37 -7.93
C PRO A 96 4.41 -3.15 -8.41
N VAL A 97 3.29 -2.84 -7.74
CA VAL A 97 2.42 -1.70 -8.05
C VAL A 97 2.14 -0.98 -6.73
N ALA A 98 2.13 0.36 -6.76
CA ALA A 98 1.84 1.17 -5.60
C ALA A 98 0.56 1.99 -5.78
N HIS A 99 -0.21 2.12 -4.70
CA HIS A 99 -1.23 3.15 -4.59
C HIS A 99 -0.61 4.41 -3.98
N ILE A 100 -0.77 5.52 -4.68
CA ILE A 100 -0.26 6.82 -4.32
C ILE A 100 -1.41 7.60 -3.67
N LYS A 101 -1.40 7.60 -2.35
CA LYS A 101 -2.38 8.24 -1.47
C LYS A 101 -1.67 9.16 -0.48
N ASP A 102 -2.46 9.97 0.22
CA ASP A 102 -2.04 10.65 1.44
C ASP A 102 -3.07 10.42 2.55
N LEU A 103 -2.74 10.89 3.74
CA LEU A 103 -3.65 10.92 4.87
C LEU A 103 -3.46 12.17 5.71
N LYS A 104 -4.50 12.55 6.44
CA LYS A 104 -4.45 13.62 7.44
C LYS A 104 -5.13 13.20 8.73
N VAL A 105 -4.82 13.93 9.79
CA VAL A 105 -5.58 13.88 11.03
C VAL A 105 -6.70 14.92 10.96
N SER A 106 -7.94 14.45 10.94
CA SER A 106 -9.10 15.35 10.92
C SER A 106 -9.57 15.70 12.33
N ASN A 107 -10.16 16.90 12.46
CA ASN A 107 -10.74 17.35 13.73
C ASN A 107 -12.01 16.56 14.07
N GLY A 108 -12.09 16.09 15.32
CA GLY A 108 -13.27 15.42 15.88
C GLY A 108 -13.11 15.16 17.37
N LEU A 109 -14.14 14.62 18.02
CA LEU A 109 -14.06 14.26 19.44
C LEU A 109 -13.11 13.08 19.70
N VAL A 110 -12.96 12.20 18.71
CA VAL A 110 -12.10 11.00 18.75
C VAL A 110 -11.13 11.03 17.56
N LEU A 111 -10.28 10.00 17.44
CA LEU A 111 -9.31 9.90 16.36
C LEU A 111 -10.00 9.71 15.00
N HIS A 112 -9.69 10.61 14.07
CA HIS A 112 -10.06 10.50 12.65
C HIS A 112 -8.79 10.60 11.81
N ILE A 113 -8.47 9.53 11.11
CA ILE A 113 -7.41 9.49 10.10
C ILE A 113 -8.13 9.30 8.77
N ASP A 114 -8.15 10.36 7.97
CA ASP A 114 -8.86 10.38 6.69
C ASP A 114 -7.85 10.39 5.55
N GLN A 115 -8.23 9.82 4.40
CA GLN A 115 -7.46 9.98 3.18
C GLN A 115 -7.42 11.45 2.76
N GLU A 116 -6.31 11.85 2.17
CA GLU A 116 -6.10 13.20 1.65
C GLU A 116 -5.45 13.13 0.26
N VAL A 117 -5.55 14.22 -0.50
CA VAL A 117 -4.88 14.38 -1.79
C VAL A 117 -3.36 14.17 -1.62
N PRO A 118 -2.72 13.31 -2.42
CA PRO A 118 -1.26 13.14 -2.45
C PRO A 118 -0.50 14.47 -2.39
N GLY A 119 0.29 14.66 -1.34
CA GLY A 119 1.11 15.85 -1.10
C GLY A 119 0.41 16.99 -0.35
N GLU A 120 -0.84 16.80 0.08
CA GLU A 120 -1.59 17.74 0.94
C GLU A 120 -1.76 17.21 2.38
N GLY A 121 -1.26 16.01 2.68
CA GLY A 121 -1.38 15.37 3.98
C GLY A 121 -0.08 15.30 4.79
N GLU A 122 -0.03 14.34 5.71
CA GLU A 122 1.04 14.14 6.70
C GLU A 122 1.96 12.95 6.33
N LEU A 123 1.66 12.21 5.25
CA LEU A 123 2.51 11.12 4.81
C LEU A 123 3.86 11.68 4.31
N ASP A 124 4.96 11.02 4.68
CA ASP A 124 6.25 11.21 4.03
C ASP A 124 6.24 10.60 2.62
N LEU A 125 5.47 11.23 1.72
CA LEU A 125 5.26 10.77 0.36
C LEU A 125 6.56 10.80 -0.45
N ALA A 126 7.49 11.70 -0.11
CA ALA A 126 8.81 11.74 -0.70
C ALA A 126 9.59 10.43 -0.44
N LEU A 127 9.58 9.93 0.81
CA LEU A 127 10.19 8.66 1.15
C LEU A 127 9.50 7.48 0.45
N VAL A 128 8.17 7.48 0.36
CA VAL A 128 7.41 6.44 -0.37
C VAL A 128 7.84 6.38 -1.83
N LEU A 129 7.84 7.52 -2.54
CA LEU A 129 8.26 7.58 -3.94
C LEU A 129 9.72 7.15 -4.12
N LYS A 130 10.61 7.56 -3.21
CA LYS A 130 12.03 7.18 -3.23
C LYS A 130 12.21 5.67 -3.11
N ARG A 131 11.65 5.07 -2.05
CA ARG A 131 11.75 3.63 -1.76
C ARG A 131 11.12 2.79 -2.88
N PHE A 132 9.97 3.23 -3.43
CA PHE A 132 9.33 2.52 -4.54
C PHE A 132 10.16 2.56 -5.82
N ASN A 133 10.69 3.73 -6.19
CA ASN A 133 11.58 3.85 -7.35
C ASN A 133 12.87 3.02 -7.20
N ASP A 134 13.43 2.91 -5.99
CA ASP A 134 14.64 2.12 -5.75
C ASP A 134 14.40 0.61 -5.94
N LEU A 135 13.18 0.12 -5.68
CA LEU A 135 12.79 -1.28 -5.92
C LEU A 135 12.30 -1.51 -7.36
N PHE A 136 11.51 -0.56 -7.89
CA PHE A 136 10.82 -0.66 -9.18
C PHE A 136 10.99 0.65 -9.97
N PRO A 137 12.16 0.92 -10.56
CA PRO A 137 12.42 2.15 -11.32
C PRO A 137 11.56 2.30 -12.58
N HIS A 138 10.89 1.23 -13.01
CA HIS A 138 9.90 1.21 -14.10
C HIS A 138 8.54 0.69 -13.61
N GLY A 139 8.29 0.77 -12.31
CA GLY A 139 7.03 0.37 -11.69
C GLY A 139 5.92 1.36 -11.95
N TYR A 140 4.68 0.93 -11.71
CA TYR A 140 3.49 1.76 -11.86
C TYR A 140 2.97 2.20 -10.50
N GLY A 141 2.79 3.52 -10.34
CA GLY A 141 2.07 4.12 -9.23
C GLY A 141 0.70 4.61 -9.69
N LEU A 142 -0.36 4.28 -8.95
CA LEU A 142 -1.74 4.66 -9.26
C LEU A 142 -2.24 5.65 -8.20
N ILE A 143 -2.68 6.83 -8.63
CA ILE A 143 -3.40 7.76 -7.75
C ILE A 143 -4.82 7.20 -7.56
N GLU A 144 -5.21 6.96 -6.31
CA GLU A 144 -6.47 6.27 -5.98
C GLU A 144 -7.36 7.14 -5.07
N HIS A 145 -8.68 6.88 -5.10
CA HIS A 145 -9.68 7.39 -4.15
C HIS A 145 -9.84 8.92 -4.11
N LEU A 146 -9.72 9.57 -5.27
CA LEU A 146 -9.96 11.01 -5.41
C LEU A 146 -11.18 11.31 -6.28
N GLY A 147 -11.84 12.43 -5.99
CA GLY A 147 -12.76 13.07 -6.93
C GLY A 147 -12.03 13.48 -8.21
N LEU A 148 -12.71 13.46 -9.37
CA LEU A 148 -12.11 13.78 -10.67
C LEU A 148 -11.46 15.18 -10.68
N GLU A 149 -12.03 16.11 -9.92
CA GLU A 149 -11.55 17.48 -9.74
C GLU A 149 -10.23 17.58 -8.94
N GLN A 150 -9.92 16.58 -8.12
CA GLN A 150 -8.70 16.55 -7.30
C GLN A 150 -7.53 15.88 -8.02
N ILE A 151 -7.79 15.06 -9.04
CA ILE A 151 -6.75 14.34 -9.80
C ILE A 151 -5.68 15.29 -10.36
N PRO A 152 -6.00 16.44 -10.98
CA PRO A 152 -4.96 17.34 -11.48
C PRO A 152 -4.01 17.86 -10.39
N LEU A 153 -4.54 18.15 -9.20
CA LEU A 153 -3.72 18.59 -8.05
C LEU A 153 -2.81 17.45 -7.57
N ALA A 154 -3.36 16.26 -7.38
CA ALA A 154 -2.60 15.08 -6.97
C ALA A 154 -1.45 14.77 -7.94
N VAL A 155 -1.72 14.79 -9.25
CA VAL A 155 -0.70 14.57 -10.29
C VAL A 155 0.39 15.64 -10.20
N ALA A 156 0.02 16.91 -10.07
CA ALA A 156 0.97 18.02 -9.96
C ALA A 156 1.86 17.87 -8.72
N ASN A 157 1.27 17.53 -7.57
CA ASN A 157 1.98 17.33 -6.31
C ASN A 157 2.94 16.15 -6.38
N VAL A 158 2.49 14.98 -6.83
CA VAL A 158 3.33 13.78 -6.94
C VAL A 158 4.51 14.03 -7.87
N ARG A 159 4.28 14.67 -9.02
CA ARG A 159 5.37 15.02 -9.96
C ARG A 159 6.35 16.02 -9.36
N ARG A 160 5.87 17.05 -8.67
CA ARG A 160 6.71 18.04 -7.98
C ARG A 160 7.58 17.37 -6.92
N ILE A 161 6.99 16.57 -6.04
CA ILE A 161 7.70 15.87 -4.95
C ILE A 161 8.73 14.91 -5.53
N ALA A 162 8.36 14.12 -6.55
CA ALA A 162 9.28 13.23 -7.25
C ALA A 162 10.50 13.98 -7.82
N ALA A 163 10.27 15.12 -8.48
CA ALA A 163 11.33 15.95 -9.04
C ALA A 163 12.28 16.51 -7.96
N GLU A 164 11.75 16.93 -6.81
CA GLU A 164 12.53 17.44 -5.67
C GLU A 164 13.51 16.40 -5.10
N ILE A 165 13.14 15.11 -5.14
CA ILE A 165 13.98 13.99 -4.69
C ILE A 165 14.74 13.28 -5.83
N GLY A 166 14.67 13.79 -7.05
CA GLY A 166 15.34 13.23 -8.23
C GLY A 166 14.75 11.91 -8.76
N VAL A 167 13.53 11.56 -8.37
CA VAL A 167 12.76 10.46 -8.97
C VAL A 167 12.12 10.96 -10.26
N LYS A 168 12.31 10.20 -11.36
CA LYS A 168 11.73 10.52 -12.66
C LYS A 168 10.43 9.77 -12.84
N ILE A 169 9.39 10.47 -13.28
CA ILE A 169 8.12 9.89 -13.69
C ILE A 169 8.02 10.12 -15.20
N ASP A 170 7.87 9.04 -15.96
CA ASP A 170 7.77 9.11 -17.41
C ASP A 170 6.49 9.85 -17.84
N GLU A 171 6.60 10.63 -18.91
CA GLU A 171 5.45 11.24 -19.58
C GLU A 171 4.91 10.25 -20.63
N TYR A 172 3.62 9.91 -20.53
CA TYR A 172 2.87 9.13 -21.51
C TYR A 172 1.90 10.04 -22.28
#